data_AF-A0A924HDY4-F1
#
_entry.id   AF-A0A924HDY4-F1
#
_cell.length_a   1.000
_cell.length_b   1.000
_cell.length_c   1.000
_cell.angle_alpha   90.00
_cell.angle_beta   90.00
_cell.angle_gamma   90.00
#
_symmetry.space_group_name_H-M   'P 1'
#
loop_
_entity.id
_entity.type
_entity.pdbx_description
1 polymer ?
#
loop_
_entity_poly.entity_id
_entity_poly.type
_entity_poly.pdbx_seq_one_letter_code
_entity_poly.pdbx_strand_id
1 'polypeptide(L)'
;MKITLSPVTVQKFSALHAELIALVAQDYTGLPPKLEQIIRAFDFIQIEMAVYCDRGYAQGRGVGQPEAGHCALAYAFLATAALDLKTTRALMERMQADSKLGRLCGFDLRFALPSKATFSRKFREFSASELIQRVHARMTKDILGKQLIGHISRDSTAIEARETIAKKDRLQVATQVTPARLKNKLGRPQKGGVRPTSETSPLERQRSQTLAQMLAEIDAACATGTKKNAQGYKISWKGYKLHLVTACSGAHQCRAHRRERA
;
A
#
# COMPACT_ATOMS: atom_id res chain seq x y z
N MET A 1 6.66 -0.93 -16.72
CA MET A 1 8.12 -0.75 -16.53
C MET A 1 8.81 -1.99 -17.08
N LYS A 2 9.65 -1.87 -18.12
CA LYS A 2 10.53 -2.99 -18.53
C LYS A 2 11.65 -3.05 -17.49
N ILE A 3 11.61 -4.08 -16.66
CA ILE A 3 12.58 -4.30 -15.58
C ILE A 3 13.78 -4.99 -16.23
N THR A 4 14.79 -4.23 -16.62
CA THR A 4 16.09 -4.80 -16.98
C THR A 4 16.72 -5.36 -15.72
N LEU A 5 16.83 -6.69 -15.65
CA LEU A 5 17.55 -7.39 -14.58
C LEU A 5 18.96 -6.80 -14.47
N SER A 6 19.47 -6.64 -13.24
CA SER A 6 20.82 -6.11 -13.05
C SER A 6 21.86 -7.04 -13.68
N PRO A 7 23.01 -6.55 -14.17
CA PRO A 7 24.04 -7.41 -14.77
C PRO A 7 24.53 -8.53 -13.84
N VAL A 8 24.58 -8.25 -12.53
CA VAL A 8 24.94 -9.23 -11.49
C VAL A 8 23.86 -10.29 -11.35
N THR A 9 22.60 -9.86 -11.35
CA THR A 9 21.43 -10.74 -11.35
C THR A 9 21.41 -11.60 -12.61
N VAL A 10 21.62 -11.02 -13.80
CA VAL A 10 21.71 -11.75 -15.08
C VAL A 10 22.86 -12.75 -15.05
N GLN A 11 24.06 -12.37 -14.62
CA GLN A 11 25.22 -13.26 -14.57
C GLN A 11 25.01 -14.41 -13.58
N LYS A 12 24.42 -14.13 -12.41
CA LYS A 12 24.05 -15.14 -11.42
C LYS A 12 22.95 -16.06 -11.94
N PHE A 13 21.89 -15.50 -12.53
CA PHE A 13 20.80 -16.29 -13.11
C PHE A 13 21.29 -17.09 -14.30
N SER A 14 22.19 -16.60 -15.14
CA SER A 14 22.82 -17.33 -16.26
C SER A 14 23.76 -18.44 -15.77
N ALA A 15 24.52 -18.20 -14.71
CA ALA A 15 25.34 -19.23 -14.07
C ALA A 15 24.47 -20.32 -13.43
N LEU A 16 23.39 -19.92 -12.76
CA LEU A 16 22.35 -20.86 -12.32
C LEU A 16 21.68 -21.53 -13.51
N HIS A 17 21.43 -20.83 -14.63
CA HIS A 17 20.72 -21.31 -15.82
C HIS A 17 21.48 -22.44 -16.52
N ALA A 18 22.81 -22.33 -16.62
CA ALA A 18 23.65 -23.34 -17.26
C ALA A 18 23.63 -24.68 -16.49
N GLU A 19 23.60 -24.64 -15.15
CA GLU A 19 23.43 -25.82 -14.30
C GLU A 19 21.96 -26.28 -14.22
N LEU A 20 21.04 -25.33 -14.38
CA LEU A 20 19.60 -25.55 -14.41
C LEU A 20 19.13 -26.29 -15.67
N ILE A 21 19.78 -26.20 -16.84
CA ILE A 21 19.24 -26.83 -18.08
C ILE A 21 18.96 -28.34 -17.90
N ALA A 22 19.79 -29.06 -17.16
CA ALA A 22 19.55 -30.48 -16.86
C ALA A 22 18.43 -30.73 -15.83
N LEU A 23 18.21 -29.81 -14.90
CA LEU A 23 17.20 -29.91 -13.82
C LEU A 23 15.85 -29.24 -14.19
N VAL A 24 15.86 -28.26 -15.07
CA VAL A 24 14.69 -27.57 -15.65
C VAL A 24 13.88 -28.54 -16.50
N ALA A 25 14.54 -29.50 -17.15
CA ALA A 25 13.88 -30.62 -17.81
C ALA A 25 13.05 -31.47 -16.82
N GLN A 26 13.50 -31.63 -15.56
CA GLN A 26 12.76 -32.31 -14.49
C GLN A 26 11.67 -31.42 -13.85
N ASP A 27 11.88 -30.11 -13.84
CA ASP A 27 11.02 -29.13 -13.18
C ASP A 27 9.95 -28.50 -14.12
N TYR A 28 9.56 -29.17 -15.21
CA TYR A 28 8.53 -28.74 -16.18
C TYR A 28 7.13 -28.48 -15.59
N THR A 29 6.95 -28.69 -14.29
CA THR A 29 5.81 -28.15 -13.53
C THR A 29 6.11 -26.69 -13.17
N GLY A 30 5.35 -25.77 -13.77
CA GLY A 30 5.53 -24.33 -13.60
C GLY A 30 5.77 -23.88 -12.15
N LEU A 31 6.48 -22.77 -11.97
CA LEU A 31 6.78 -22.24 -10.64
C LEU A 31 5.49 -21.94 -9.86
N PRO A 32 5.36 -22.40 -8.61
CA PRO A 32 4.22 -22.03 -7.78
C PRO A 32 4.22 -20.51 -7.57
N PRO A 33 3.02 -19.88 -7.47
CA PRO A 33 2.89 -18.42 -7.43
C PRO A 33 3.66 -17.78 -6.26
N LYS A 34 3.85 -18.53 -5.17
CA LYS A 34 4.61 -18.07 -4.01
C LYS A 34 6.12 -17.98 -4.29
N LEU A 35 6.70 -18.91 -5.06
CA LEU A 35 8.11 -18.83 -5.44
C LEU A 35 8.34 -17.70 -6.45
N GLU A 36 7.38 -17.45 -7.34
CA GLU A 36 7.46 -16.30 -8.26
C GLU A 36 7.48 -14.96 -7.50
N GLN A 37 6.67 -14.81 -6.44
CA GLN A 37 6.73 -13.64 -5.56
C GLN A 37 8.11 -13.46 -4.92
N ILE A 38 8.75 -14.55 -4.51
CA ILE A 38 10.10 -14.52 -3.91
C ILE A 38 11.14 -14.07 -4.93
N ILE A 39 11.09 -14.59 -6.16
CA ILE A 39 11.98 -14.18 -7.26
C ILE A 39 11.86 -12.67 -7.48
N ARG A 40 10.62 -12.18 -7.62
CA ARG A 40 10.36 -10.73 -7.78
C ARG A 40 10.90 -9.91 -6.61
N ALA A 41 10.75 -10.42 -5.38
CA ALA A 41 11.32 -9.75 -4.20
C ALA A 41 12.85 -9.73 -4.23
N PHE A 42 13.50 -10.83 -4.63
CA PHE A 42 14.95 -10.94 -4.74
C PHE A 42 15.53 -9.97 -5.77
N ASP A 43 14.89 -9.91 -6.95
CA ASP A 43 15.31 -9.02 -8.04
C ASP A 43 15.15 -7.55 -7.70
N PHE A 44 14.10 -7.22 -6.94
CA PHE A 44 13.80 -5.85 -6.56
C PHE A 44 14.67 -5.36 -5.40
N ILE A 45 14.97 -6.23 -4.43
CA ILE A 45 15.73 -5.89 -3.23
C ILE A 45 17.25 -5.92 -3.48
N GLN A 46 17.73 -6.79 -4.37
CA GLN A 46 19.16 -6.94 -4.71
C GLN A 46 20.07 -7.00 -3.46
N ILE A 47 19.67 -7.83 -2.49
CA ILE A 47 20.30 -7.89 -1.15
C ILE A 47 21.81 -8.15 -1.18
N GLU A 48 22.28 -8.84 -2.23
CA GLU A 48 23.71 -9.06 -2.49
C GLU A 48 24.50 -7.77 -2.45
N MET A 49 24.01 -6.70 -3.05
CA MET A 49 24.73 -5.43 -3.11
C MET A 49 24.97 -4.84 -1.73
N ALA A 50 24.00 -4.99 -0.80
CA ALA A 50 24.22 -4.58 0.58
C ALA A 50 25.25 -5.47 1.29
N VAL A 51 25.17 -6.79 1.12
CA VAL A 51 26.12 -7.74 1.73
C VAL A 51 27.55 -7.53 1.22
N TYR A 52 27.73 -7.29 -0.09
CA TYR A 52 29.02 -6.98 -0.70
C TYR A 52 29.59 -5.62 -0.24
N CYS A 53 28.74 -4.61 -0.05
CA CYS A 53 29.15 -3.30 0.45
C CYS A 53 29.55 -3.34 1.93
N ASP A 54 28.78 -4.02 2.78
CA ASP A 54 29.00 -4.06 4.24
C ASP A 54 30.35 -4.65 4.64
N ARG A 55 30.82 -5.63 3.87
CA ARG A 55 32.10 -6.31 4.12
C ARG A 55 33.28 -5.65 3.39
N GLY A 56 33.05 -4.52 2.72
CA GLY A 56 34.10 -3.76 2.03
C GLY A 56 34.66 -4.45 0.77
N TYR A 57 34.06 -5.54 0.30
CA TYR A 57 34.49 -6.23 -0.92
C TYR A 57 34.35 -5.33 -2.16
N ALA A 58 33.29 -4.52 -2.22
CA ALA A 58 33.09 -3.54 -3.30
C ALA A 58 34.06 -2.35 -3.25
N GLN A 59 34.76 -2.14 -2.12
CA GLN A 59 35.64 -1.00 -1.90
C GLN A 59 37.13 -1.40 -1.80
N GLY A 60 37.46 -2.67 -2.07
CA GLY A 60 38.83 -3.20 -1.92
C GLY A 60 39.34 -3.21 -0.46
N ARG A 61 38.44 -3.04 0.51
CA ARG A 61 38.74 -3.03 1.97
C ARG A 61 38.47 -4.37 2.65
N GLY A 62 37.87 -5.32 1.94
CA GLY A 62 37.67 -6.68 2.44
C GLY A 62 39.00 -7.42 2.50
N VAL A 63 39.39 -7.87 3.69
CA VAL A 63 40.56 -8.74 3.86
C VAL A 63 40.10 -10.18 3.77
N GLY A 64 40.55 -10.93 2.77
CA GLY A 64 40.30 -12.37 2.61
C GLY A 64 39.32 -12.78 1.50
N GLN A 65 39.17 -14.10 1.31
CA GLN A 65 38.24 -14.71 0.37
C GLN A 65 36.79 -14.45 0.82
N PRO A 66 35.88 -14.02 -0.07
CA PRO A 66 34.48 -13.85 0.27
C PRO A 66 33.90 -15.10 0.94
N GLU A 67 33.26 -14.93 2.11
CA GLU A 67 32.62 -16.03 2.83
C GLU A 67 31.62 -16.74 1.91
N ALA A 68 31.99 -17.93 1.44
CA ALA A 68 31.13 -18.75 0.60
C ALA A 68 29.79 -19.00 1.33
N GLY A 69 28.68 -18.72 0.64
CA GLY A 69 27.34 -18.90 1.21
C GLY A 69 26.77 -17.73 2.01
N HIS A 70 27.50 -16.63 2.21
CA HIS A 70 26.97 -15.48 2.95
C HIS A 70 25.80 -14.79 2.22
N CYS A 71 25.92 -14.61 0.90
CA CYS A 71 24.81 -14.13 0.07
C CYS A 71 23.64 -15.11 0.11
N ALA A 72 23.90 -16.42 0.13
CA ALA A 72 22.84 -17.42 0.18
C ALA A 72 22.05 -17.37 1.49
N LEU A 73 22.74 -17.13 2.61
CA LEU A 73 22.09 -16.89 3.91
C LEU A 73 21.30 -15.58 3.93
N ALA A 74 21.75 -14.53 3.24
CA ALA A 74 21.00 -13.28 3.11
C ALA A 74 19.70 -13.48 2.31
N TYR A 75 19.74 -14.24 1.21
CA TYR A 75 18.51 -14.62 0.50
C TYR A 75 17.60 -15.49 1.32
N ALA A 76 18.14 -16.43 2.11
CA ALA A 76 17.35 -17.24 3.02
C ALA A 76 16.67 -16.38 4.11
N PHE A 77 17.37 -15.34 4.60
CA PHE A 77 16.81 -14.36 5.53
C PHE A 77 15.63 -13.60 4.90
N LEU A 78 15.78 -13.16 3.66
CA LEU A 78 14.71 -12.50 2.91
C LEU A 78 13.55 -13.46 2.58
N ALA A 79 13.84 -14.71 2.22
CA ALA A 79 12.84 -15.74 1.97
C ALA A 79 11.99 -16.03 3.20
N THR A 80 12.59 -15.98 4.39
CA THR A 80 11.88 -16.13 5.67
C THR A 80 10.77 -15.07 5.79
N ALA A 81 11.08 -13.81 5.46
CA ALA A 81 10.11 -12.73 5.49
C ALA A 81 9.06 -12.85 4.38
N ALA A 82 9.45 -13.21 3.16
CA ALA A 82 8.53 -13.35 2.02
C ALA A 82 7.52 -14.51 2.19
N LEU A 83 7.94 -15.57 2.91
CA LEU A 83 7.12 -16.75 3.23
C LEU A 83 6.36 -16.64 4.55
N ASP A 84 6.53 -15.54 5.30
CA ASP A 84 5.95 -15.34 6.64
C ASP A 84 6.28 -16.50 7.63
N LEU A 85 7.53 -16.96 7.59
CA LEU A 85 7.99 -18.06 8.45
C LEU A 85 8.47 -17.52 9.79
N LYS A 86 7.85 -17.99 10.88
CA LYS A 86 8.19 -17.54 12.25
C LYS A 86 9.49 -18.12 12.79
N THR A 87 9.96 -19.24 12.26
CA THR A 87 11.14 -19.95 12.79
C THR A 87 12.13 -20.34 11.70
N THR A 88 13.42 -20.30 12.03
CA THR A 88 14.49 -20.78 11.13
C THR A 88 14.40 -22.27 10.85
N ARG A 89 13.84 -23.06 11.76
CA ARG A 89 13.59 -24.48 11.54
C ARG A 89 12.56 -24.69 10.43
N ALA A 90 11.46 -23.94 10.45
CA ALA A 90 10.43 -24.02 9.41
C ALA A 90 10.99 -23.66 8.03
N LEU A 91 11.92 -22.69 7.95
CA LEU A 91 12.63 -22.40 6.71
C LEU A 91 13.47 -23.58 6.24
N MET A 92 14.28 -24.18 7.11
CA MET A 92 15.12 -25.32 6.75
C MET A 92 14.30 -26.53 6.31
N GLU A 93 13.24 -26.88 7.04
CA GLU A 93 12.30 -27.95 6.67
C GLU A 93 11.67 -27.67 5.30
N ARG A 94 11.27 -26.41 5.04
CA ARG A 94 10.71 -26.02 3.75
C ARG A 94 11.73 -26.12 2.62
N MET A 95 12.98 -25.73 2.84
CA MET A 95 14.05 -25.83 1.84
C MET A 95 14.46 -27.28 1.56
N GLN A 96 14.33 -28.17 2.54
CA GLN A 96 14.53 -29.61 2.34
C GLN A 96 13.39 -30.24 1.55
N ALA A 97 12.14 -29.82 1.81
CA ALA A 97 10.96 -30.29 1.07
C ALA A 97 10.89 -29.71 -0.35
N ASP A 98 11.30 -28.46 -0.53
CA ASP A 98 11.26 -27.72 -1.79
C ASP A 98 12.66 -27.33 -2.24
N SER A 99 13.27 -28.21 -3.05
CA SER A 99 14.60 -28.00 -3.60
C SER A 99 14.68 -26.76 -4.50
N LYS A 100 13.55 -26.26 -5.06
CA LYS A 100 13.52 -25.03 -5.87
C LYS A 100 13.81 -23.82 -4.99
N LEU A 101 13.25 -23.77 -3.78
CA LEU A 101 13.52 -22.68 -2.83
C LEU A 101 14.99 -22.64 -2.39
N GLY A 102 15.59 -23.80 -2.12
CA GLY A 102 17.00 -23.91 -1.78
C GLY A 102 17.91 -23.36 -2.89
N ARG A 103 17.63 -23.78 -4.14
CA ARG A 103 18.33 -23.31 -5.34
C ARG A 103 18.17 -21.80 -5.56
N LEU A 104 16.96 -21.26 -5.40
CA LEU A 104 16.70 -19.82 -5.50
C LEU A 104 17.50 -18.99 -4.50
N CYS A 105 17.66 -19.51 -3.27
CA CYS A 105 18.49 -18.84 -2.28
C CYS A 105 19.99 -18.95 -2.60
N GLY A 106 20.41 -19.81 -3.53
CA GLY A 106 21.82 -20.03 -3.89
C GLY A 106 22.49 -21.16 -3.10
N PHE A 107 21.71 -22.08 -2.51
CA PHE A 107 22.25 -23.35 -2.02
C PHE A 107 22.27 -24.36 -3.16
N ASP A 108 23.47 -24.81 -3.52
CA ASP A 108 23.69 -25.81 -4.56
C ASP A 108 23.38 -27.22 -4.04
N LEU A 109 22.98 -28.15 -4.92
CA LEU A 109 22.81 -29.57 -4.61
C LEU A 109 24.13 -30.22 -4.17
N ARG A 110 25.27 -29.63 -4.55
CA ARG A 110 26.62 -30.11 -4.20
C ARG A 110 27.04 -29.81 -2.76
N PHE A 111 26.39 -28.85 -2.08
CA PHE A 111 26.72 -28.49 -0.71
C PHE A 111 25.54 -28.72 0.22
N ALA A 112 25.76 -29.44 1.32
CA ALA A 112 24.73 -29.66 2.32
C ALA A 112 24.28 -28.34 2.95
N LEU A 113 22.97 -28.22 3.21
CA LEU A 113 22.42 -27.08 3.93
C LEU A 113 23.16 -26.87 5.26
N PRO A 114 23.58 -25.63 5.59
CA PRO A 114 24.23 -25.35 6.86
C PRO A 114 23.36 -25.73 8.06
N SER A 115 24.01 -26.01 9.20
CA SER A 115 23.30 -26.33 10.43
C SER A 115 22.41 -25.16 10.90
N LYS A 116 21.35 -25.49 11.67
CA LYS A 116 20.47 -24.49 12.31
C LYS A 116 21.25 -23.45 13.13
N ALA A 117 22.33 -23.87 13.79
CA ALA A 117 23.19 -22.97 14.57
C ALA A 117 23.86 -21.91 13.69
N THR A 118 24.30 -22.28 12.48
CA THR A 118 24.86 -21.36 11.49
C THR A 118 23.81 -20.35 11.01
N PHE A 119 22.61 -20.81 10.64
CA PHE A 119 21.50 -19.94 10.29
C PHE A 119 21.17 -18.94 11.40
N SER A 120 21.06 -19.43 12.64
CA SER A 120 20.72 -18.57 13.79
C SER A 120 21.79 -17.52 14.06
N ARG A 121 23.07 -17.87 14.01
CA ARG A 121 24.18 -16.92 14.19
C ARG A 121 24.18 -15.83 13.12
N LYS A 122 24.00 -16.22 11.85
CA LYS A 122 24.00 -15.27 10.73
C LYS A 122 22.76 -14.40 10.67
N PHE A 123 21.58 -14.94 10.97
CA PHE A 123 20.35 -14.13 11.05
C PHE A 123 20.41 -13.12 12.19
N ARG A 124 21.07 -13.47 13.31
CA ARG A 124 21.36 -12.53 14.39
C ARG A 124 22.30 -11.41 13.92
N GLU A 125 23.37 -11.73 13.19
CA GLU A 125 24.27 -10.73 12.58
C GLU A 125 23.49 -9.78 11.65
N PHE A 126 22.65 -10.31 10.76
CA PHE A 126 21.83 -9.49 9.84
C PHE A 126 20.78 -8.62 10.53
N SER A 127 20.19 -9.14 11.60
CA SER A 127 19.21 -8.37 12.38
C SER A 127 19.90 -7.26 13.16
N ALA A 128 21.06 -7.53 13.76
CA ALA A 128 21.84 -6.54 14.49
C ALA A 128 22.40 -5.45 13.57
N SER A 129 22.74 -5.79 12.32
CA SER A 129 23.15 -4.81 11.30
C SER A 129 21.98 -4.17 10.56
N GLU A 130 20.73 -4.47 10.93
CA GLU A 130 19.51 -3.96 10.31
C GLU A 130 19.53 -4.07 8.77
N LEU A 131 20.06 -5.19 8.25
CA LEU A 131 20.35 -5.36 6.82
C LEU A 131 19.13 -5.04 5.94
N ILE A 132 17.97 -5.58 6.28
CA ILE A 132 16.74 -5.39 5.50
C ILE A 132 16.23 -3.95 5.59
N GLN A 133 16.29 -3.35 6.78
CA GLN A 133 15.87 -1.96 6.99
C GLN A 133 16.74 -1.00 6.19
N ARG A 134 18.06 -1.21 6.16
CA ARG A 134 18.99 -0.40 5.37
C ARG A 134 18.76 -0.55 3.87
N VAL A 135 18.54 -1.78 3.39
CA VAL A 135 18.18 -2.03 1.99
C VAL A 135 16.86 -1.34 1.64
N HIS A 136 15.83 -1.48 2.49
CA HIS A 136 14.53 -0.83 2.30
C HIS A 136 14.64 0.70 2.27
N ALA A 137 15.41 1.28 3.20
CA ALA A 137 15.63 2.72 3.25
C ALA A 137 16.34 3.23 1.99
N ARG A 138 17.37 2.51 1.53
CA ARG A 138 18.05 2.81 0.26
C ARG A 138 17.09 2.74 -0.92
N MET A 139 16.31 1.67 -1.00
CA MET A 139 15.34 1.48 -2.08
C MET A 139 14.27 2.60 -2.09
N THR A 140 13.76 2.97 -0.92
CA THR A 140 12.79 4.06 -0.78
C THR A 140 13.41 5.38 -1.23
N LYS A 141 14.66 5.64 -0.86
CA LYS A 141 15.39 6.84 -1.29
C LYS A 141 15.65 6.86 -2.79
N ASP A 142 16.02 5.73 -3.39
CA ASP A 142 16.33 5.63 -4.81
C ASP A 142 15.08 5.84 -5.68
N ILE A 143 13.92 5.31 -5.25
CA ILE A 143 12.65 5.42 -5.98
C ILE A 143 11.94 6.75 -5.71
N LEU A 144 11.80 7.13 -4.44
CA LEU A 144 10.94 8.22 -3.99
C LEU A 144 11.71 9.46 -3.55
N GLY A 145 13.04 9.42 -3.44
CA GLY A 145 13.83 10.53 -2.89
C GLY A 145 13.79 11.82 -3.71
N LYS A 146 13.43 11.73 -5.01
CA LYS A 146 13.21 12.89 -5.88
C LYS A 146 11.75 13.33 -5.95
N GLN A 147 10.83 12.55 -5.40
CA GLN A 147 9.39 12.81 -5.49
C GLN A 147 8.94 13.59 -4.26
N LEU A 148 8.19 14.66 -4.48
CA LEU A 148 7.52 15.38 -3.40
C LEU A 148 6.28 14.60 -2.99
N ILE A 149 6.36 13.91 -1.85
CA ILE A 149 5.19 13.21 -1.27
C ILE A 149 4.47 14.20 -0.34
N GLY A 150 3.23 14.51 -0.69
CA GLY A 150 2.35 15.34 0.13
C GLY A 150 1.18 14.54 0.68
N HIS A 151 0.70 14.92 1.86
CA HIS A 151 -0.53 14.38 2.43
C HIS A 151 -1.64 15.43 2.37
N ILE A 152 -2.81 15.03 1.86
CA ILE A 152 -4.04 15.82 1.94
C ILE A 152 -4.83 15.31 3.15
N SER A 153 -4.86 16.11 4.21
CA SER A 153 -5.74 15.87 5.36
C SER A 153 -7.06 16.60 5.13
N ARG A 154 -8.16 15.85 5.15
CA ARG A 154 -9.52 16.38 4.99
C ARG A 154 -10.25 16.16 6.29
N ASP A 155 -10.79 17.24 6.86
CA ASP A 155 -11.60 17.16 8.07
C ASP A 155 -12.87 18.01 7.92
N SER A 156 -13.86 17.73 8.75
CA SER A 156 -15.04 18.57 8.86
C SER A 156 -15.52 18.71 10.29
N THR A 157 -15.83 19.93 10.70
CA THR A 157 -16.29 20.24 12.05
C THR A 157 -17.62 20.97 12.05
N ALA A 158 -18.41 20.74 13.10
CA ALA A 158 -19.66 21.45 13.35
C ALA A 158 -19.34 22.84 13.90
N ILE A 159 -19.97 23.88 13.34
CA ILE A 159 -19.91 25.23 13.88
C ILE A 159 -21.30 25.60 14.35
N GLU A 160 -21.45 25.85 15.65
CA GLU A 160 -22.71 26.33 16.22
C GLU A 160 -22.89 27.81 15.89
N ALA A 161 -24.04 28.16 15.30
CA ALA A 161 -24.38 29.52 14.91
C ALA A 161 -25.46 30.09 15.83
N ARG A 162 -25.31 31.37 16.18
CA ARG A 162 -26.33 32.12 16.95
C ARG A 162 -27.48 32.62 16.06
N GLU A 163 -27.28 32.64 14.76
CA GLU A 163 -28.26 33.06 13.75
C GLU A 163 -29.49 32.17 13.73
N THR A 164 -30.67 32.72 13.42
CA THR A 164 -31.90 31.93 13.28
C THR A 164 -31.80 31.01 12.07
N ILE A 165 -32.36 29.80 12.17
CA ILE A 165 -32.42 28.87 11.03
C ILE A 165 -33.21 29.56 9.91
N ALA A 166 -32.63 29.61 8.71
CA ALA A 166 -33.32 30.19 7.57
C ALA A 166 -34.60 29.37 7.33
N LYS A 167 -35.75 30.06 7.29
CA LYS A 167 -36.97 29.43 6.81
C LYS A 167 -36.71 29.12 5.34
N LYS A 168 -36.55 27.84 5.00
CA LYS A 168 -36.48 27.42 3.60
C LYS A 168 -37.79 27.87 2.97
N ASP A 169 -37.74 28.95 2.20
CA ASP A 169 -38.93 29.52 1.62
C ASP A 169 -39.46 28.48 0.65
N ARG A 170 -40.61 27.90 1.00
CA ARG A 170 -41.21 26.77 0.30
C ARG A 170 -41.66 27.14 -1.13
N LEU A 171 -41.44 28.40 -1.52
CA LEU A 171 -41.95 29.05 -2.73
C LEU A 171 -41.04 28.91 -3.95
N GLN A 172 -39.74 28.59 -3.80
CA GLN A 172 -38.85 28.45 -4.98
C GLN A 172 -38.63 26.99 -5.45
N VAL A 173 -39.06 25.99 -4.68
CA VAL A 173 -39.09 24.58 -5.15
C VAL A 173 -40.37 24.29 -5.96
N ALA A 174 -41.34 25.20 -5.97
CA ALA A 174 -42.59 25.04 -6.72
C ALA A 174 -42.45 25.28 -8.24
N THR A 175 -41.32 25.81 -8.73
CA THR A 175 -41.12 26.11 -10.16
C THR A 175 -40.35 25.01 -10.92
N GLN A 176 -39.95 23.92 -10.26
CA GLN A 176 -39.52 22.70 -10.97
C GLN A 176 -40.41 21.54 -10.56
N VAL A 177 -41.34 21.24 -11.46
CA VAL A 177 -42.37 20.21 -11.41
C VAL A 177 -41.84 18.91 -10.77
N THR A 178 -42.14 18.71 -9.49
CA THR A 178 -42.19 17.39 -8.89
C THR A 178 -43.62 17.20 -8.38
N PRO A 179 -44.41 16.27 -8.95
CA PRO A 179 -45.72 15.99 -8.40
C PRO A 179 -45.53 15.52 -6.96
N ALA A 180 -46.36 16.03 -6.06
CA ALA A 180 -46.32 15.71 -4.65
C ALA A 180 -46.17 14.20 -4.44
N ARG A 181 -45.04 13.78 -3.86
CA ARG A 181 -44.81 12.37 -3.46
C ARG A 181 -45.99 11.94 -2.58
N LEU A 182 -46.86 11.10 -3.11
CA LEU A 182 -47.78 10.31 -2.31
C LEU A 182 -46.91 9.53 -1.31
N LYS A 183 -47.07 9.83 -0.02
CA LYS A 183 -46.42 9.07 1.04
C LYS A 183 -46.95 7.63 0.95
N ASN A 184 -46.14 6.72 0.39
CA ASN A 184 -46.46 5.31 0.42
C ASN A 184 -46.67 4.89 1.88
N LYS A 185 -47.79 4.22 2.17
CA LYS A 185 -48.05 3.66 3.49
C LYS A 185 -46.88 2.74 3.85
N LEU A 186 -46.40 2.82 5.09
CA LEU A 186 -45.40 1.91 5.64
C LEU A 186 -45.94 0.48 5.54
N GLY A 187 -45.35 -0.34 4.68
CA GLY A 187 -45.80 -1.72 4.46
C GLY A 187 -45.25 -2.37 3.19
N ARG A 188 -45.57 -3.66 3.03
CA ARG A 188 -45.24 -4.46 1.85
C ARG A 188 -45.89 -3.81 0.61
N PRO A 189 -45.14 -3.62 -0.50
CA PRO A 189 -45.73 -3.10 -1.73
C PRO A 189 -46.83 -4.02 -2.23
N GLN A 190 -47.91 -3.44 -2.77
CA GLN A 190 -48.99 -4.19 -3.39
C GLN A 190 -48.44 -5.08 -4.52
N LYS A 191 -48.84 -6.35 -4.52
CA LYS A 191 -48.39 -7.35 -5.50
C LYS A 191 -48.82 -6.88 -6.90
N GLY A 192 -47.85 -6.55 -7.76
CA GLY A 192 -48.08 -6.05 -9.13
C GLY A 192 -47.89 -4.54 -9.33
N GLY A 193 -47.57 -3.76 -8.30
CA GLY A 193 -47.27 -2.33 -8.46
C GLY A 193 -45.88 -2.10 -9.07
N VAL A 194 -45.81 -1.38 -10.19
CA VAL A 194 -44.53 -0.91 -10.76
C VAL A 194 -43.93 0.10 -9.80
N ARG A 195 -42.78 -0.25 -9.21
CA ARG A 195 -42.02 0.65 -8.35
C ARG A 195 -41.42 1.74 -9.25
N PRO A 196 -41.68 3.04 -9.03
CA PRO A 196 -40.96 4.07 -9.76
C PRO A 196 -39.46 3.87 -9.52
N THR A 197 -38.68 3.92 -10.59
CA THR A 197 -37.22 3.81 -10.54
C THR A 197 -36.71 4.77 -9.47
N SER A 198 -35.94 4.27 -8.50
CA SER A 198 -35.39 5.15 -7.47
C SER A 198 -34.54 6.20 -8.16
N GLU A 199 -34.79 7.47 -7.84
CA GLU A 199 -33.88 8.55 -8.20
C GLU A 199 -32.44 8.14 -7.85
N THR A 200 -31.50 8.46 -8.74
CA THR A 200 -30.09 8.15 -8.53
C THR A 200 -29.63 8.69 -7.18
N SER A 201 -28.77 7.94 -6.49
CA SER A 201 -28.30 8.38 -5.19
C SER A 201 -27.57 9.72 -5.32
N PRO A 202 -27.63 10.62 -4.32
CA PRO A 202 -26.97 11.92 -4.39
C PRO A 202 -25.47 11.82 -4.76
N LEU A 203 -24.79 10.76 -4.31
CA LEU A 203 -23.39 10.49 -4.63
C LEU A 203 -23.18 10.12 -6.11
N GLU A 204 -24.06 9.31 -6.71
CA GLU A 204 -23.98 8.97 -8.13
C GLU A 204 -24.23 10.19 -9.02
N ARG A 205 -25.18 11.05 -8.62
CA ARG A 205 -25.45 12.32 -9.29
C ARG A 205 -24.24 13.27 -9.22
N GLN A 206 -23.59 13.38 -8.05
CA GLN A 206 -22.41 14.24 -7.89
C GLN A 206 -21.21 13.82 -8.75
N ARG A 207 -21.08 12.52 -9.08
CA ARG A 207 -19.96 12.03 -9.91
C ARG A 207 -20.02 12.50 -11.36
N SER A 208 -21.21 12.82 -11.88
CA SER A 208 -21.41 13.31 -13.25
C SER A 208 -21.59 14.83 -13.33
N GLN A 209 -21.60 15.53 -12.19
CA GLN A 209 -21.78 16.98 -12.12
C GLN A 209 -20.46 17.74 -12.25
N THR A 210 -20.56 18.99 -12.71
CA THR A 210 -19.45 19.94 -12.70
C THR A 210 -19.25 20.56 -11.32
N LEU A 211 -18.05 21.07 -11.04
CA LEU A 211 -17.74 21.72 -9.76
C LEU A 211 -18.69 22.90 -9.45
N ALA A 212 -19.01 23.72 -10.44
CA ALA A 212 -19.90 24.87 -10.27
C ALA A 212 -21.32 24.44 -9.85
N GLN A 213 -21.84 23.37 -10.44
CA GLN A 213 -23.13 22.80 -10.07
C GLN A 213 -23.11 22.25 -8.65
N MET A 214 -22.05 21.54 -8.26
CA MET A 214 -21.91 21.04 -6.89
C MET A 214 -21.85 22.17 -5.86
N LEU A 215 -21.14 23.26 -6.16
CA LEU A 215 -21.06 24.42 -5.26
C LEU A 215 -22.41 25.12 -5.11
N ALA A 216 -23.20 25.24 -6.18
CA ALA A 216 -24.53 25.84 -6.12
C ALA A 216 -25.56 24.99 -5.33
N GLU A 217 -25.36 23.67 -5.26
CA GLU A 217 -26.22 22.77 -4.48
C GLU A 217 -25.89 22.75 -2.97
N ILE A 218 -24.72 23.25 -2.56
CA ILE A 218 -24.33 23.32 -1.15
C ILE A 218 -25.15 24.41 -0.46
N ASP A 219 -25.89 24.03 0.58
CA ASP A 219 -26.68 24.96 1.38
C ASP A 219 -25.75 25.89 2.18
N ALA A 220 -25.74 27.18 1.83
CA ALA A 220 -24.97 28.20 2.51
C ALA A 220 -25.70 28.82 3.72
N ALA A 221 -26.97 28.46 3.94
CA ALA A 221 -27.77 29.00 5.04
C ALA A 221 -27.59 28.22 6.35
N CYS A 222 -27.84 28.90 7.48
CA CYS A 222 -27.85 28.27 8.80
C CYS A 222 -28.95 27.18 8.88
N ALA A 223 -28.55 25.95 9.19
CA ALA A 223 -29.44 24.78 9.24
C ALA A 223 -29.17 23.91 10.48
N THR A 224 -29.99 22.87 10.67
CA THR A 224 -29.77 21.87 11.74
C THR A 224 -28.90 20.74 11.23
N GLY A 225 -27.70 20.61 11.79
CA GLY A 225 -26.83 19.46 11.59
C GLY A 225 -27.15 18.32 12.55
N THR A 226 -26.90 17.07 12.16
CA THR A 226 -26.99 15.91 13.06
C THR A 226 -25.88 14.92 12.76
N LYS A 227 -25.23 14.41 13.81
CA LYS A 227 -24.17 13.40 13.74
C LYS A 227 -24.41 12.35 14.82
N LYS A 228 -23.97 11.11 14.60
CA LYS A 228 -23.85 10.12 15.67
C LYS A 228 -22.48 10.23 16.32
N ASN A 229 -22.43 10.35 17.65
CA ASN A 229 -21.17 10.33 18.38
C ASN A 229 -20.58 8.90 18.43
N ALA A 230 -19.36 8.76 18.96
CA ALA A 230 -18.68 7.46 19.07
C ALA A 230 -19.45 6.44 19.93
N GLN A 231 -20.28 6.93 20.86
CA GLN A 231 -21.14 6.14 21.73
C GLN A 231 -22.49 5.78 21.07
N GLY A 232 -22.73 6.17 19.82
CA GLY A 232 -23.94 5.84 19.05
C GLY A 232 -25.13 6.78 19.25
N TYR A 233 -25.04 7.78 20.13
CA TYR A 233 -26.08 8.77 20.36
C TYR A 233 -26.12 9.82 19.25
N LYS A 234 -27.33 10.25 18.89
CA LYS A 234 -27.53 11.36 17.94
C LYS A 234 -27.32 12.68 18.66
N ILE A 235 -26.37 13.48 18.19
CA ILE A 235 -26.17 14.87 18.58
C ILE A 235 -26.62 15.76 17.42
N SER A 236 -27.38 16.79 17.74
CA SER A 236 -27.87 17.77 16.77
C SER A 236 -27.38 19.15 17.18
N TRP A 237 -27.00 19.96 16.21
CA TRP A 237 -26.58 21.35 16.43
C TRP A 237 -27.24 22.27 15.41
N LYS A 238 -27.32 23.55 15.75
CA LYS A 238 -27.83 24.60 14.88
C LYS A 238 -26.64 25.41 14.37
N GLY A 239 -26.45 25.44 13.05
CA GLY A 239 -25.37 26.21 12.43
C GLY A 239 -24.87 25.59 11.15
N TYR A 240 -23.54 25.51 11.02
CA TYR A 240 -22.85 25.15 9.78
C TYR A 240 -22.00 23.90 9.95
N LYS A 241 -21.54 23.36 8.82
CA LYS A 241 -20.51 22.33 8.76
C LYS A 241 -19.32 22.85 7.96
N LEU A 242 -18.23 23.12 8.66
CA LEU A 242 -16.98 23.52 8.03
C LEU A 242 -16.29 22.29 7.47
N HIS A 243 -15.90 22.35 6.20
CA HIS A 243 -15.03 21.37 5.56
C HIS A 243 -13.66 22.01 5.32
N LEU A 244 -12.61 21.43 5.89
CA LEU A 244 -11.23 21.91 5.77
C LEU A 244 -10.42 20.87 5.00
N VAL A 245 -9.68 21.33 4.00
CA VAL A 245 -8.70 20.51 3.27
C VAL A 245 -7.34 21.17 3.40
N THR A 246 -6.43 20.52 4.10
CA THR A 246 -5.05 20.98 4.26
C THR A 246 -4.13 20.04 3.49
N ALA A 247 -3.37 20.60 2.55
CA ALA A 247 -2.29 19.89 1.90
C ALA A 247 -1.00 20.19 2.66
N CYS A 248 -0.45 19.17 3.34
CA CYS A 248 0.92 19.22 3.81
C CYS A 248 1.79 18.65 2.69
N SER A 249 2.35 19.53 1.87
CA SER A 249 3.49 19.16 1.04
C SER A 249 4.74 19.36 1.90
N GLY A 250 5.62 18.36 1.97
CA GLY A 250 6.88 18.41 2.74
C GLY A 250 7.90 19.42 2.20
N ALA A 251 7.45 20.56 1.67
CA ALA A 251 8.29 21.65 1.24
C ALA A 251 8.72 22.46 2.47
N HIS A 252 10.03 22.60 2.63
CA HIS A 252 10.72 23.54 3.53
C HIS A 252 10.41 25.04 3.22
N GLN A 253 9.28 25.37 2.59
CA GLN A 253 8.86 26.74 2.32
C GLN A 253 7.35 26.87 2.53
N CYS A 254 6.96 27.25 3.74
CA CYS A 254 5.66 27.84 3.99
C CYS A 254 5.53 29.14 3.19
N ARG A 255 4.99 29.09 1.97
CA ARG A 255 4.42 30.28 1.32
C ARG A 255 2.94 30.35 1.63
N ALA A 256 2.61 31.20 2.60
CA ALA A 256 1.25 31.65 2.85
C ALA A 256 0.79 32.46 1.64
N HIS A 257 -0.03 31.87 0.76
CA HIS A 257 -0.79 32.67 -0.20
C HIS A 257 -1.96 33.32 0.52
N ARG A 258 -1.87 34.64 0.59
CA ARG A 258 -2.83 35.63 1.08
C ARG A 258 -4.23 35.32 0.51
N ARG A 259 -5.23 35.23 1.39
CA ARG A 259 -6.64 35.25 1.01
C ARG A 259 -6.94 36.61 0.36
N GLU A 260 -7.25 36.63 -0.92
CA GLU A 260 -8.00 37.74 -1.53
C GLU A 260 -9.49 37.43 -1.41
N ARG A 261 -10.22 38.43 -0.88
CA ARG A 261 -11.68 38.45 -0.81
C ARG A 261 -12.20 38.94 -2.17
N ALA A 262 -13.21 38.25 -2.69
CA ALA A 262 -14.35 38.86 -3.36
C ALA A 262 -15.59 38.09 -2.89
#